data_AF-W5PZR2-F1
#
_entry.id   AF-W5PZR2-F1
#
_cell.length_a   1.000
_cell.length_b   1.000
_cell.length_c   1.000
_cell.angle_alpha   90.00
_cell.angle_beta   90.00
_cell.angle_gamma   90.00
#
_symmetry.space_group_name_H-M   'P 1'
#
loop_
_entity.id
_entity.type
_entity.pdbx_description
1 polymer ?
#
loop_
_entity_poly.entity_id
_entity_poly.type
_entity_poly.pdbx_seq_one_letter_code
_entity_poly.pdbx_strand_id
1 'polypeptide(L)' 'HEQRQERTVYSKEQLEALKEAFLKNQYPSYQDRLRLAARLHLDEHRVQVWFKNRRAQRSRLEGQQAQ' A
#
# COMPACT_ATOMS: atom_id res chain seq x y z
N HIS A 1 -0.90 -9.53 22.47
CA HIS A 1 -1.18 -10.65 21.53
C HIS A 1 -1.42 -10.05 20.15
N GLU A 2 -0.35 -9.75 19.44
CA GLU A 2 -0.44 -9.28 18.05
C GLU A 2 -0.87 -10.49 17.21
N GLN A 3 -2.15 -10.51 16.82
CA GLN A 3 -2.66 -11.49 15.88
C GLN A 3 -1.77 -11.40 14.64
N ARG A 4 -1.08 -12.52 14.35
CA ARG A 4 -0.24 -12.73 13.19
C ARG A 4 -1.14 -12.55 11.96
N GLN A 5 -1.29 -11.31 11.51
CA GLN A 5 -2.24 -10.94 10.46
C GLN A 5 -1.96 -11.85 9.26
N GLU A 6 -2.97 -12.63 8.88
CA GLU A 6 -2.92 -13.50 7.71
C GLU A 6 -2.39 -12.69 6.53
N ARG A 7 -1.36 -13.24 5.87
CA ARG A 7 -0.75 -12.59 4.71
C ARG A 7 -1.84 -12.33 3.69
N THR A 8 -2.21 -11.06 3.56
CA THR A 8 -3.23 -10.66 2.60
C THR A 8 -2.67 -10.86 1.20
N VAL A 9 -3.20 -11.84 0.48
CA VAL A 9 -2.94 -11.98 -0.94
C VAL A 9 -3.86 -10.99 -1.64
N TYR A 10 -3.30 -9.87 -2.10
CA TYR A 10 -4.04 -8.91 -2.89
C TYR A 10 -4.32 -9.51 -4.28
N SER A 11 -5.56 -9.46 -4.72
CA SER A 11 -5.95 -9.78 -6.09
C SER A 11 -5.30 -8.79 -7.07
N LYS A 12 -5.15 -9.20 -8.34
CA LYS A 12 -4.59 -8.33 -9.40
C LYS A 12 -5.31 -6.98 -9.47
N GLU A 13 -6.64 -6.98 -9.41
CA GLU A 13 -7.45 -5.75 -9.43
C GLU A 13 -7.16 -4.83 -8.23
N GLN A 14 -7.03 -5.40 -7.04
CA GLN A 14 -6.68 -4.64 -5.83
C GLN A 14 -5.27 -4.03 -5.94
N LEU A 15 -4.31 -4.78 -6.49
CA LEU A 15 -2.95 -4.27 -6.72
C LEU A 15 -2.93 -3.13 -7.74
N GLU A 16 -3.67 -3.24 -8.85
CA GLU A 16 -3.73 -2.18 -9.87
C GLU A 16 -4.36 -0.91 -9.29
N ALA A 17 -5.44 -1.01 -8.52
CA ALA A 17 -6.05 0.13 -7.85
C ALA A 17 -5.12 0.78 -6.81
N LEU A 18 -4.39 -0.03 -6.01
CA LEU A 18 -3.39 0.48 -5.06
C LEU A 18 -2.24 1.20 -5.78
N LYS A 19 -1.76 0.66 -6.91
CA LYS A 19 -0.72 1.30 -7.73
C LYS A 19 -1.23 2.61 -8.35
N GLU A 20 -2.43 2.63 -8.91
CA GLU A 20 -3.01 3.85 -9.48
C GLU A 20 -3.16 4.95 -8.42
N ALA A 21 -3.67 4.59 -7.23
CA ALA A 21 -3.77 5.51 -6.11
C ALA A 21 -2.39 6.03 -5.67
N PHE A 22 -1.37 5.16 -5.65
CA PHE A 22 0.00 5.55 -5.32
C PHE A 22 0.63 6.51 -6.33
N LEU A 23 0.34 6.34 -7.63
CA LEU A 23 0.79 7.27 -8.68
C LEU A 23 0.18 8.65 -8.51
N LYS A 24 -1.09 8.72 -8.08
CA LYS A 24 -1.79 9.98 -7.81
C LYS A 24 -1.32 10.65 -6.52
N ASN A 25 -1.16 9.88 -5.45
CA ASN A 25 -0.69 10.37 -4.15
C ASN A 25 0.06 9.28 -3.37
N GLN A 26 1.38 9.48 -3.18
CA GLN A 26 2.24 8.54 -2.45
C GLN A 26 2.08 8.61 -0.92
N TYR A 27 1.43 9.67 -0.42
CA TYR A 27 1.15 9.93 0.99
C TYR A 27 -0.35 10.22 1.19
N PRO A 28 -1.23 9.21 0.96
CA PRO A 28 -2.67 9.39 1.15
C PRO A 28 -2.99 9.68 2.61
N SER A 29 -3.94 10.59 2.84
CA SER A 29 -4.47 10.88 4.17
C SER A 29 -5.21 9.68 4.76
N TYR A 30 -5.54 9.71 6.05
CA TYR A 30 -6.33 8.64 6.68
C TYR A 30 -7.69 8.43 5.96
N GLN A 31 -8.37 9.52 5.60
CA GLN A 31 -9.64 9.46 4.87
C GLN A 31 -9.49 8.85 3.48
N ASP A 32 -8.41 9.17 2.76
CA ASP A 32 -8.15 8.59 1.44
C ASP A 32 -7.89 7.09 1.54
N ARG A 33 -7.13 6.66 2.56
CA ARG A 33 -6.87 5.24 2.81
C ARG A 33 -8.14 4.49 3.19
N LEU A 34 -9.01 5.08 4.03
CA LEU A 34 -10.32 4.50 4.35
C LEU A 34 -11.19 4.30 3.11
N ARG A 35 -11.28 5.31 2.24
CA ARG A 35 -12.06 5.21 0.99
C ARG A 35 -11.51 4.13 0.06
N LEU A 36 -10.20 4.04 -0.07
CA LEU A 36 -9.54 3.02 -0.90
C LEU A 36 -9.73 1.62 -0.31
N ALA A 37 -9.59 1.49 1.00
CA ALA A 37 -9.80 0.25 1.75
C ALA A 37 -11.24 -0.26 1.56
N ALA A 38 -12.23 0.62 1.73
CA ALA A 38 -13.64 0.29 1.50
C ALA A 38 -13.91 -0.16 0.06
N ARG A 39 -13.36 0.55 -0.95
CA ARG A 39 -13.51 0.19 -2.36
C ARG A 39 -12.88 -1.16 -2.71
N LEU A 40 -11.79 -1.52 -2.04
CA LEU A 40 -11.05 -2.76 -2.30
C LEU A 40 -11.44 -3.91 -1.37
N HIS A 41 -12.39 -3.69 -0.46
CA HIS A 41 -12.76 -4.63 0.60
C HIS A 41 -11.55 -5.08 1.43
N LEU A 42 -10.72 -4.12 1.81
CA LEU A 42 -9.52 -4.29 2.64
C LEU A 42 -9.64 -3.47 3.92
N ASP A 43 -8.83 -3.81 4.92
CA ASP A 43 -8.61 -2.94 6.08
C ASP A 43 -7.75 -1.72 5.72
N GLU A 44 -8.05 -0.57 6.33
CA GLU A 44 -7.23 0.65 6.21
C GLU A 44 -5.77 0.39 6.58
N HIS A 45 -5.54 -0.43 7.62
CA HIS A 45 -4.20 -0.81 8.05
C HIS A 45 -3.42 -1.56 6.95
N ARG A 46 -4.09 -2.43 6.17
CA ARG A 46 -3.46 -3.15 5.06
C ARG A 46 -3.04 -2.19 3.96
N VAL A 47 -3.90 -1.22 3.63
CA VAL A 47 -3.57 -0.12 2.71
C VAL A 47 -2.38 0.69 3.25
N GLN A 48 -2.39 1.07 4.52
CA GLN A 48 -1.28 1.79 5.15
C GLN A 48 0.06 1.05 5.04
N VAL A 49 0.08 -0.25 5.38
CA VAL A 49 1.29 -1.10 5.30
C VAL A 49 1.75 -1.25 3.85
N TRP A 50 0.82 -1.44 2.91
CA TRP A 50 1.16 -1.52 1.49
C TRP A 50 1.85 -0.23 1.00
N PHE A 51 1.30 0.94 1.35
CA PHE A 51 1.91 2.23 0.99
C PHE A 51 3.28 2.43 1.65
N LYS A 52 3.46 2.01 2.91
CA LYS A 52 4.78 2.04 3.58
C LYS A 52 5.80 1.14 2.88
N ASN A 53 5.43 -0.10 2.57
CA ASN A 53 6.29 -1.06 1.87
C ASN A 53 6.64 -0.57 0.47
N ARG A 54 5.69 0.04 -0.25
CA ARG A 54 5.92 0.58 -1.59
C ARG A 54 6.93 1.73 -1.59
N ARG A 55 6.85 2.64 -0.60
CA ARG A 55 7.86 3.71 -0.43
C ARG A 55 9.23 3.16 -0.03
N ALA A 56 9.27 2.18 0.86
CA ALA A 56 10.52 1.52 1.26
C ALA A 56 11.19 0.83 0.07
N GLN A 57 10.42 0.18 -0.81
CA GLN A 57 10.93 -0.41 -2.05
C GLN A 57 11.51 0.66 -2.98
N ARG A 58 10.83 1.80 -3.16
CA ARG A 58 11.31 2.91 -4.00
C ARG A 58 12.62 3.49 -3.48
N SER A 59 12.70 3.77 -2.18
CA SER A 59 13.93 4.28 -1.55
C SER A 59 15.10 3.29 -1.65
N ARG A 60 14.85 1.98 -1.54
CA ARG A 60 15.87 0.95 -1.74
C ARG A 60 16.36 0.87 -3.19
N LEU A 61 15.45 1.01 -4.16
CA LEU A 61 15.80 1.03 -5.58
C LEU A 61 16.64 2.27 -5.92
N GLU A 62 16.26 3.45 -5.43
CA GLU A 62 17.04 4.68 -5.62
C GLU A 62 18.44 4.58 -4.99
N GLY A 63 18.57 3.93 -3.83
CA GLY A 63 19.87 3.65 -3.22
C GLY A 63 20.74 2.65 -4.00
N GLN A 64 20.13 1.73 -4.77
CA GLN A 64 20.87 0.78 -5.62
C GLN A 64 21.23 1.33 -7.00
N GLN A 65 20.49 2.33 -7.51
CA GLN A 65 20.84 3.00 -8.77
C GLN A 65 21.94 4.05 -8.62
N ALA A 66 22.34 4.38 -7.38
CA ALA A 66 23.40 5.35 -7.08
C ALA A 66 24.79 4.71 -6.84
N GLN A 67 24.98 3.44 -7.22
CA GLN A 67 26.28 2.74 -7.18
C GLN A 67 26.75 2.30 -8.57
#